data_AF-A0AAU5TSI5-F1
#
_entry.id   AF-A0AAU5TSI5-F1
#
_cell.length_a   1.000
_cell.length_b   1.000
_cell.length_c   1.000
_cell.angle_alpha   90.00
_cell.angle_beta   90.00
_cell.angle_gamma   90.00
#
_symmetry.space_group_name_H-M   'P 1'
#
loop_
_entity.id
_entity.type
_entity.pdbx_description
1 polymer ?
#
loop_
_entity_poly.entity_id
_entity_poly.type
_entity_poly.pdbx_seq_one_letter_code
_entity_poly.pdbx_strand_id
1 'polypeptide(L)' 'MDQHDLNSIGERVASAAAEFGPGYQPTPKQKADAASVLRDMIQAAETHGVTFADFDAVAHFARLAIQLVQSRDESR' A
#
# COMPACT_ATOMS: atom_id res chain seq x y z
N MET A 1 13.14 -6.66 -5.48
CA MET A 1 11.71 -6.76 -5.89
C MET A 1 11.53 -7.27 -7.32
N ASP A 2 10.59 -8.19 -7.54
CA ASP A 2 10.23 -8.75 -8.86
C ASP A 2 8.75 -8.52 -9.25
N GLN A 3 8.29 -9.11 -10.37
CA GLN A 3 6.90 -8.96 -10.84
C GLN A 3 5.88 -9.62 -9.91
N HIS A 4 6.26 -10.70 -9.22
CA HIS A 4 5.40 -11.38 -8.27
C HIS A 4 5.15 -10.48 -7.05
N ASP A 5 6.19 -9.82 -6.54
CA ASP A 5 6.08 -8.85 -5.45
C ASP A 5 5.14 -7.69 -5.82
N LEU A 6 5.30 -7.15 -7.04
CA LEU A 6 4.46 -6.05 -7.53
C LEU A 6 2.98 -6.44 -7.64
N ASN A 7 2.69 -7.65 -8.09
CA ASN A 7 1.32 -8.16 -8.14
C ASN A 7 0.75 -8.32 -6.73
N SER A 8 1.55 -8.87 -5.79
CA SER A 8 1.14 -9.05 -4.40
C SER A 8 0.85 -7.71 -3.70
N ILE A 9 1.62 -6.66 -3.98
CA ILE A 9 1.33 -5.29 -3.49
C ILE A 9 -0.05 -4.83 -3.97
N GLY A 10 -0.35 -5.01 -5.26
CA GLY A 10 -1.64 -4.65 -5.83
C GLY A 10 -2.81 -5.40 -5.18
N GLU A 11 -2.66 -6.70 -4.97
CA GLU A 11 -3.65 -7.55 -4.30
C GLU A 11 -3.89 -7.12 -2.85
N ARG A 12 -2.82 -6.82 -2.11
CA ARG A 12 -2.91 -6.36 -0.71
C ARG A 12 -3.61 -5.01 -0.62
N VAL A 13 -3.32 -4.09 -1.54
CA VAL A 13 -4.02 -2.80 -1.62
C VAL A 13 -5.49 -3.00 -1.97
N ALA A 14 -5.82 -3.87 -2.91
CA ALA A 14 -7.20 -4.17 -3.26
C ALA A 14 -7.97 -4.80 -2.09
N SER A 15 -7.36 -5.75 -1.38
CA SER A 15 -7.92 -6.38 -0.18
C SER A 15 -8.14 -5.36 0.94
N ALA A 16 -7.12 -4.56 1.27
CA ALA A 16 -7.24 -3.53 2.30
C ALA A 16 -8.29 -2.47 1.93
N ALA A 17 -8.39 -2.11 0.66
CA ALA A 17 -9.41 -1.19 0.16
C ALA A 17 -10.84 -1.70 0.36
N ALA A 18 -11.05 -3.02 0.36
CA ALA A 18 -12.37 -3.62 0.58
C ALA A 18 -12.83 -3.56 2.05
N GLU A 19 -11.92 -3.33 2.99
CA GLU A 19 -12.22 -3.17 4.42
C GLU A 19 -12.69 -1.75 4.79
N PHE A 20 -12.69 -0.81 3.84
CA PHE A 20 -13.18 0.55 4.09
C PHE A 20 -14.69 0.63 3.91
N GLY A 21 -15.35 1.41 4.77
CA GLY A 21 -16.77 1.68 4.65
C GLY A 21 -17.11 2.51 3.40
N PRO A 22 -18.38 2.55 2.96
CA PRO A 22 -18.80 3.20 1.71
C PRO A 22 -18.43 4.69 1.59
N GLY A 23 -18.39 5.41 2.72
CA GLY A 23 -18.03 6.83 2.76
C GLY A 23 -16.52 7.10 2.78
N TYR A 24 -15.68 6.06 2.84
CA TYR A 24 -14.23 6.19 2.93
C TYR A 24 -13.50 5.27 1.94
N GLN A 25 -14.22 4.77 0.94
CA GLN A 25 -13.68 3.81 -0.01
C GLN A 25 -12.68 4.54 -0.94
N PRO A 26 -11.43 4.06 -1.04
CA PRO A 26 -10.42 4.71 -1.88
C PRO A 26 -10.76 4.59 -3.36
N THR A 27 -10.57 5.69 -4.08
CA THR A 27 -10.75 5.73 -5.55
C THR A 27 -9.73 4.84 -6.26
N PRO A 28 -9.96 4.44 -7.54
CA PRO A 28 -8.97 3.66 -8.30
C PRO A 28 -7.60 4.35 -8.37
N LYS A 29 -7.58 5.68 -8.49
CA LYS A 29 -6.34 6.47 -8.46
C LYS A 29 -5.64 6.36 -7.10
N GLN A 30 -6.38 6.51 -6.00
CA GLN A 30 -5.81 6.40 -4.66
C GLN A 30 -5.25 5.00 -4.38
N LYS A 31 -5.87 3.94 -4.92
CA LYS A 31 -5.30 2.58 -4.83
C LYS A 31 -3.99 2.45 -5.62
N ALA A 32 -3.92 2.99 -6.84
CA ALA A 32 -2.70 2.95 -7.65
C ALA A 32 -1.55 3.76 -7.01
N ASP A 33 -1.87 4.93 -6.47
CA ASP A 33 -0.92 5.76 -5.72
C ASP A 33 -0.47 5.04 -4.44
N ALA A 34 -1.37 4.40 -3.70
CA ALA A 34 -1.05 3.65 -2.49
C ALA A 34 -0.15 2.44 -2.78
N ALA A 35 -0.39 1.72 -3.88
CA ALA A 35 0.47 0.63 -4.34
C ALA A 35 1.89 1.14 -4.69
N SER A 36 1.99 2.32 -5.32
CA SER A 36 3.27 2.95 -5.63
C SER A 36 4.02 3.37 -4.35
N VAL A 37 3.32 3.97 -3.39
CA VAL A 37 3.87 4.31 -2.08
C VAL A 37 4.38 3.05 -1.36
N LEU A 38 3.60 1.96 -1.35
CA LEU A 38 4.01 0.69 -0.73
C LEU A 38 5.30 0.16 -1.34
N ARG A 39 5.36 0.09 -2.67
CA ARG A 39 6.55 -0.33 -3.41
C ARG A 39 7.76 0.50 -3.00
N ASP A 40 7.63 1.82 -2.97
CA ASP A 40 8.73 2.73 -2.67
C ASP A 40 9.18 2.59 -1.21
N MET A 41 8.26 2.39 -0.26
CA MET A 41 8.59 2.09 1.14
C MET A 41 9.37 0.78 1.29
N ILE A 42 8.98 -0.27 0.56
CA ILE A 42 9.68 -1.56 0.58
C ILE A 42 11.08 -1.42 -0.02
N GLN A 43 11.21 -0.74 -1.17
CA GLN A 43 12.52 -0.49 -1.79
C GLN A 43 13.45 0.33 -0.87
N ALA A 44 12.92 1.31 -0.14
CA ALA A 44 13.70 2.03 0.86
C ALA A 44 14.14 1.11 2.00
N ALA A 45 13.26 0.22 2.47
CA ALA A 45 13.55 -0.73 3.53
C ALA A 45 14.59 -1.80 3.11
N GLU A 46 14.66 -2.17 1.82
CA GLU A 46 15.68 -3.08 1.28
C GLU A 46 17.10 -2.57 1.56
N THR A 47 17.31 -1.25 1.62
CA THR A 47 18.63 -0.66 1.97
C THR A 47 19.10 -0.98 3.39
N HIS A 48 18.16 -1.37 4.26
CA HIS A 48 18.40 -1.80 5.63
C HIS A 48 18.35 -3.33 5.80
N GLY A 49 18.28 -4.08 4.70
CA GLY A 49 18.19 -5.55 4.72
C GLY A 49 16.77 -6.08 5.02
N VAL A 50 15.75 -5.23 4.97
CA VAL A 50 14.35 -5.63 5.14
C VAL A 50 13.76 -5.93 3.76
N THR A 51 13.20 -7.12 3.60
CA THR A 51 12.61 -7.60 2.35
C THR A 51 11.09 -7.47 2.37
N PHE A 52 10.45 -7.68 1.20
CA PHE A 52 8.99 -7.68 1.13
C PHE A 52 8.36 -8.74 2.04
N ALA A 53 8.98 -9.91 2.19
CA ALA A 53 8.50 -10.98 3.06
C ALA A 53 8.46 -10.58 4.54
N ASP A 54 9.35 -9.68 4.98
CA ASP A 54 9.36 -9.19 6.36
C ASP A 54 8.12 -8.32 6.67
N PHE A 55 7.51 -7.71 5.64
CA PHE A 55 6.26 -6.97 5.78
C PHE A 55 5.02 -7.87 5.91
N ASP A 56 5.12 -9.18 5.69
CA ASP A 56 3.99 -10.11 5.85
C ASP A 56 3.54 -10.22 7.31
N ALA A 57 4.47 -10.00 8.24
CA ALA A 57 4.17 -9.94 9.67
C ALA A 57 3.56 -8.59 10.10
N VAL A 58 3.64 -7.55 9.26
CA VAL A 58 3.15 -6.21 9.57
C VAL A 58 1.71 -6.06 9.11
N ALA A 59 0.79 -6.27 10.04
CA ALA A 59 -0.63 -6.09 9.81
C ALA A 59 -0.96 -4.68 9.28
N HIS A 60 -1.93 -4.59 8.38
CA HIS A 60 -2.50 -3.33 7.87
C HIS A 60 -1.54 -2.41 7.10
N PHE A 61 -0.37 -2.91 6.67
CA PHE A 61 0.60 -2.08 5.95
C PHE A 61 0.01 -1.45 4.67
N ALA A 62 -0.71 -2.23 3.87
CA ALA A 62 -1.41 -1.71 2.69
C ALA A 62 -2.50 -0.68 3.02
N ARG A 63 -3.17 -0.84 4.17
CA ARG A 63 -4.19 0.09 4.67
C ARG A 63 -3.57 1.44 5.04
N LEU A 64 -2.39 1.43 5.66
CA LEU A 64 -1.67 2.65 6.04
C LEU A 64 -1.33 3.51 4.81
N ALA A 65 -0.87 2.90 3.72
CA ALA A 65 -0.56 3.67 2.51
C ALA A 65 -1.82 4.24 1.84
N ILE A 66 -2.95 3.52 1.87
CA ILE A 66 -4.23 4.06 1.42
C ILE A 66 -4.60 5.30 2.23
N GLN A 67 -4.51 5.23 3.56
CA GLN A 67 -4.82 6.37 4.43
C GLN A 67 -3.87 7.55 4.22
N LEU A 68 -2.57 7.27 4.00
CA LEU A 68 -1.59 8.30 3.69
C LEU A 68 -1.94 9.05 2.40
N VAL A 69 -2.30 8.32 1.35
CA VAL A 69 -2.72 8.91 0.07
C VAL A 69 -4.01 9.70 0.21
N GLN A 70 -5.01 9.18 0.93
CA GLN A 70 -6.27 9.88 1.18
C GLN A 70 -6.03 11.18 1.94
N SER A 71 -5.26 11.14 3.03
CA SER A 71 -4.92 12.33 3.82
C SER A 71 -4.15 13.38 3.01
N ARG A 72 -3.20 12.95 2.16
CA ARG A 72 -2.49 13.85 1.23
C ARG A 72 -3.47 14.55 0.28
N ASP A 73 -4.41 13.81 -0.29
CA ASP A 73 -5.35 14.35 -1.27
C ASP A 73 -6.40 15.26 -0.62
N GLU A 74 -6.79 15.01 0.64
CA GLU A 74 -7.68 15.87 1.43
C GLU A 74 -7.03 17.19 1.85
N SER A 75 -5.70 17.23 1.95
CA SER A 75 -4.93 18.42 2.38
C SER A 75 -4.64 19.43 1.27
N ARG A 76 -5.11 19.18 0.04
CA ARG A 76 -4.89 20.03 -1.15
C ARG A 76 -6.11 20.88 -1.47
#